data_AF-A0A2H0N6P6-F1
#
_entry.id   AF-A0A2H0N6P6-F1
#
_cell.length_a   1.000
_cell.length_b   1.000
_cell.length_c   1.000
_cell.angle_alpha   90.00
_cell.angle_beta   90.00
_cell.angle_gamma   90.00
#
_symmetry.space_group_name_H-M   'P 1'
#
loop_
_entity.id
_entity.type
_entity.pdbx_description
1 polymer ?
#
loop_
_entity_poly.entity_id
_entity_poly.type
_entity_poly.pdbx_seq_one_letter_code
_entity_poly.pdbx_strand_id
1 'polypeptide(L)'
;MKGKCSSFAGKGLFLLRLFVGIIFVSHGWDKLHDLDMTSQAFTAMGIFAPGAMGVLTGIIELLGGLALILGVFTCAASTLLALVMLGAILMVHLKNGLSMMNGGFEYPLALLGACLAILDAGPGKWALCPDKCGSWSKKKGGCCDEKKEKKGCCGGGSCGSGEKM
;
A
#
# COMPACT_ATOMS: atom_id res chain seq x y z
N MET A 1 -19.15 14.21 -28.42
CA MET A 1 -18.60 14.98 -27.27
C MET A 1 -17.82 14.02 -26.38
N LYS A 2 -16.48 13.96 -26.49
CA LYS A 2 -15.64 13.05 -25.70
C LYS A 2 -15.40 13.67 -24.31
N GLY A 3 -16.17 13.22 -23.32
CA GLY A 3 -16.17 13.77 -21.96
C GLY A 3 -14.81 13.57 -21.25
N LYS A 4 -14.25 14.66 -20.71
CA LYS A 4 -13.06 14.67 -19.85
C LYS A 4 -13.37 14.11 -18.44
N CYS A 5 -14.01 12.94 -18.31
CA CYS A 5 -14.33 12.35 -17.00
C CYS A 5 -13.13 11.74 -16.25
N SER A 6 -11.93 11.70 -16.85
CA SER A 6 -10.78 10.97 -16.31
C SER A 6 -9.76 11.84 -15.54
N SER A 7 -9.91 13.16 -15.49
CA SER A 7 -8.90 14.05 -14.86
C SER A 7 -9.01 14.10 -13.32
N PHE A 8 -10.23 14.05 -12.77
CA PHE A 8 -10.44 14.14 -11.32
C PHE A 8 -10.04 12.85 -10.60
N ALA A 9 -10.44 11.69 -11.13
CA ALA A 9 -10.09 10.38 -10.58
C ALA A 9 -8.57 10.15 -10.48
N GLY A 10 -7.80 10.59 -11.49
CA GLY A 10 -6.34 10.47 -11.48
C GLY A 10 -5.65 11.36 -10.43
N LYS A 11 -6.19 12.56 -10.17
CA LYS A 11 -5.67 13.48 -9.13
C LYS A 11 -6.04 13.00 -7.73
N GLY A 12 -7.27 12.52 -7.54
CA GLY A 12 -7.71 11.96 -6.26
C GLY A 12 -6.87 10.77 -5.80
N LEU A 13 -6.56 9.84 -6.71
CA LEU A 13 -5.73 8.68 -6.41
C LEU A 13 -4.27 9.02 -6.09
N PHE A 14 -3.72 10.08 -6.71
CA PHE A 14 -2.41 10.59 -6.35
C PHE A 14 -2.40 11.18 -4.93
N LEU A 15 -3.38 12.02 -4.60
CA LEU A 15 -3.52 12.59 -3.26
C LEU A 15 -3.72 11.50 -2.20
N LEU A 16 -4.56 10.50 -2.50
CA LEU A 16 -4.75 9.35 -1.60
C LEU A 16 -3.43 8.66 -1.30
N ARG A 17 -2.65 8.31 -2.32
CA ARG A 17 -1.33 7.67 -2.14
C ARG A 17 -0.36 8.57 -1.37
N LEU A 18 -0.36 9.87 -1.65
CA LEU A 18 0.52 10.82 -0.98
C LEU A 18 0.23 10.91 0.52
N PHE A 19 -1.02 11.14 0.91
CA PHE A 19 -1.39 11.29 2.33
C PHE A 19 -1.27 9.96 3.09
N VAL A 20 -1.76 8.86 2.51
CA VAL A 20 -1.62 7.52 3.11
C VAL A 20 -0.16 7.14 3.24
N GLY A 21 0.67 7.42 2.24
CA GLY A 21 2.10 7.16 2.28
C GLY A 21 2.83 7.98 3.34
N ILE A 22 2.50 9.28 3.50
CA ILE A 22 3.08 10.13 4.56
C ILE A 22 2.79 9.56 5.95
N ILE A 23 1.55 9.11 6.16
CA ILE A 23 1.15 8.47 7.41
C ILE A 23 2.02 7.25 7.69
N PHE A 24 2.15 6.33 6.74
CA PHE A 24 2.97 5.13 6.92
C PHE A 24 4.46 5.43 7.10
N VAL A 25 4.98 6.45 6.41
CA VAL A 25 6.36 6.91 6.62
C VAL A 25 6.56 7.42 8.03
N SER A 26 5.63 8.21 8.57
CA SER A 26 5.69 8.68 9.96
C SER A 26 5.70 7.51 10.95
N HIS A 27 4.73 6.59 10.84
CA HIS A 27 4.63 5.43 11.74
C HIS A 27 5.85 4.50 11.64
N GLY A 28 6.32 4.24 10.42
CA GLY A 28 7.50 3.42 10.19
C GLY A 28 8.77 4.08 10.73
N TRP A 29 8.88 5.40 10.61
CA TRP A 29 9.99 6.16 11.19
C TRP A 29 9.97 6.11 12.70
N ASP A 30 8.82 6.36 13.34
CA ASP A 30 8.69 6.32 14.80
C ASP A 30 9.08 4.94 15.35
N LYS A 31 8.68 3.87 14.66
CA LYS A 31 9.05 2.49 15.03
C LYS A 31 10.54 2.21 14.94
N LEU A 32 11.21 2.74 13.93
CA LEU A 32 12.64 2.49 13.69
C LEU A 32 13.56 3.45 14.43
N HIS A 33 13.08 4.66 14.72
CA HIS A 33 13.85 5.67 15.43
C HIS A 33 13.99 5.33 16.91
N ASP A 34 12.92 4.82 17.53
CA ASP A 34 12.92 4.40 18.91
C ASP A 34 12.40 2.97 19.05
N LEU A 35 13.31 2.02 18.79
CA LEU A 35 13.02 0.60 18.88
C LEU A 35 12.75 0.14 20.31
N ASP A 36 13.35 0.80 21.31
CA ASP A 36 13.16 0.45 22.71
C ASP A 36 11.74 0.83 23.16
N MET A 37 11.27 2.03 22.82
CA MET A 37 9.89 2.44 23.07
C MET A 37 8.89 1.59 22.31
N THR A 38 9.18 1.25 21.06
CA THR A 38 8.33 0.38 20.24
C THR A 38 8.23 -1.03 20.83
N SER A 39 9.36 -1.59 21.27
CA SER A 39 9.41 -2.92 21.89
C SER A 39 8.64 -2.95 23.21
N GLN A 40 8.77 -1.90 24.03
CA GLN A 40 7.98 -1.76 25.27
C GLN A 40 6.48 -1.69 24.98
N ALA A 41 6.07 -0.88 24.00
CA ALA A 41 4.68 -0.78 23.59
C ALA A 41 4.14 -2.13 23.10
N PHE A 42 4.88 -2.82 22.24
CA PHE A 42 4.50 -4.14 21.72
C PHE A 42 4.46 -5.21 22.80
N THR A 43 5.34 -5.13 23.80
CA THR A 43 5.31 -6.00 24.98
C THR A 43 4.03 -5.78 25.79
N ALA A 44 3.65 -4.52 26.02
CA ALA A 44 2.41 -4.19 26.72
C ALA A 44 1.15 -4.67 25.96
N MET A 45 1.22 -4.71 24.63
CA MET A 45 0.17 -5.25 23.76
C MET A 45 0.17 -6.79 23.67
N GLY A 46 1.17 -7.47 24.23
CA GLY A 46 1.29 -8.94 24.19
C GLY A 46 1.73 -9.51 22.84
N ILE A 47 2.44 -8.72 22.03
CA ILE A 47 2.97 -9.18 20.73
C ILE A 47 4.18 -10.10 20.95
N PHE A 48 4.20 -11.23 20.23
CA PHE A 48 5.33 -12.15 20.23
C PHE A 48 6.56 -11.52 19.56
N ALA A 49 7.74 -11.67 20.17
CA ALA A 49 9.01 -11.12 19.70
C ALA A 49 8.93 -9.60 19.38
N PRO A 50 8.65 -8.74 20.38
CA PRO A 50 8.30 -7.34 20.19
C PRO A 50 9.38 -6.54 19.45
N GLY A 51 10.66 -6.77 19.74
CA GLY A 51 11.77 -6.13 19.02
C GLY A 51 11.82 -6.52 17.53
N ALA A 52 11.71 -7.81 17.22
CA ALA A 52 11.75 -8.29 15.84
C ALA A 52 10.53 -7.80 15.03
N MET A 53 9.34 -7.83 15.63
CA MET A 53 8.12 -7.32 15.00
C MET A 53 8.12 -5.80 14.84
N GLY A 54 8.70 -5.06 15.79
CA GLY A 54 8.91 -3.62 15.68
C GLY A 54 9.77 -3.26 14.47
N VAL A 55 10.93 -3.90 14.32
CA VAL A 55 11.81 -3.71 13.16
C VAL A 55 11.11 -4.11 11.86
N LEU A 56 10.46 -5.28 11.82
CA LEU A 56 9.81 -5.79 10.62
C LEU A 56 8.69 -4.86 10.15
N THR A 57 7.76 -4.49 11.05
CA THR A 57 6.65 -3.59 10.71
C THR A 57 7.13 -2.19 10.41
N GLY A 58 8.15 -1.68 11.13
CA GLY A 58 8.76 -0.39 10.87
C GLY A 58 9.36 -0.29 9.47
N ILE A 59 10.11 -1.30 9.03
CA ILE A 59 10.69 -1.35 7.67
C ILE A 59 9.58 -1.43 6.61
N ILE A 60 8.57 -2.28 6.82
CA ILE A 60 7.46 -2.44 5.86
C ILE A 60 6.67 -1.13 5.73
N GLU A 61 6.37 -0.47 6.85
CA GLU A 61 5.62 0.79 6.85
C GLU A 61 6.42 1.93 6.22
N LEU A 62 7.70 2.06 6.57
CA LEU A 62 8.56 3.11 6.04
C LEU A 62 8.79 2.94 4.54
N LEU A 63 9.26 1.76 4.11
CA LEU A 63 9.55 1.49 2.71
C LEU A 63 8.27 1.39 1.87
N GLY A 64 7.21 0.78 2.42
CA GLY A 64 5.92 0.69 1.76
C GLY A 64 5.26 2.07 1.59
N GLY A 65 5.33 2.93 2.61
CA GLY A 65 4.84 4.30 2.54
C GLY A 65 5.59 5.12 1.50
N LEU A 66 6.93 5.02 1.47
CA LEU A 66 7.74 5.69 0.46
C LEU A 66 7.43 5.18 -0.97
N ALA A 67 7.26 3.87 -1.12
CA ALA A 67 6.87 3.25 -2.38
C ALA A 67 5.48 3.74 -2.88
N LEU A 68 4.52 3.94 -1.96
CA LEU A 68 3.22 4.52 -2.29
C LEU A 68 3.33 5.98 -2.77
N ILE A 69 4.11 6.81 -2.08
CA ILE A 69 4.32 8.22 -2.45
C ILE A 69 4.94 8.32 -3.84
N LEU A 70 6.01 7.56 -4.08
CA LEU A 70 6.71 7.53 -5.35
C LEU A 70 5.89 6.86 -6.46
N GLY A 71 4.90 6.05 -6.10
CA GLY A 71 4.13 5.27 -7.04
C GLY A 71 4.98 4.22 -7.75
N VAL A 72 5.80 3.50 -6.98
CA VAL A 72 6.64 2.39 -7.47
C VAL A 72 6.22 1.15 -6.69
N PHE A 73 6.00 0.02 -7.38
CA PHE A 73 5.50 -1.22 -6.75
C PHE A 73 4.26 -0.99 -5.86
N THR A 74 3.34 -0.10 -6.30
CA THR A 74 2.15 0.29 -5.55
C THR A 74 1.30 -0.89 -5.10
N CYS A 75 1.26 -1.96 -5.89
CA CYS A 75 0.48 -3.16 -5.62
C CYS A 75 1.11 -3.99 -4.50
N ALA A 76 2.42 -4.22 -4.58
CA ALA A 76 3.15 -4.96 -3.56
C ALA A 76 3.18 -4.16 -2.24
N ALA A 77 3.43 -2.85 -2.32
CA ALA A 77 3.43 -1.95 -1.17
C ALA A 77 2.05 -1.91 -0.49
N SER A 78 0.96 -1.69 -1.25
CA SER A 78 -0.39 -1.64 -0.68
C SER A 78 -0.80 -2.99 -0.07
N THR A 79 -0.41 -4.11 -0.68
CA THR A 79 -0.70 -5.44 -0.13
C THR A 79 0.02 -5.66 1.20
N LEU A 80 1.32 -5.35 1.28
CA LEU A 80 2.09 -5.48 2.51
C LEU A 80 1.56 -4.57 3.61
N LEU A 81 1.28 -3.30 3.30
CA LEU A 81 0.72 -2.35 4.24
C LEU A 81 -0.68 -2.77 4.72
N ALA A 82 -1.53 -3.30 3.82
CA ALA A 82 -2.82 -3.86 4.19
C ALA A 82 -2.68 -5.06 5.16
N LEU A 83 -1.71 -5.94 4.93
CA LEU A 83 -1.45 -7.06 5.84
C LEU A 83 -0.97 -6.58 7.23
N VAL A 84 -0.13 -5.55 7.28
CA VAL A 84 0.30 -4.94 8.55
C VAL A 84 -0.89 -4.34 9.30
N MET A 85 -1.76 -3.58 8.61
CA MET A 85 -2.97 -3.03 9.23
C MET A 85 -3.94 -4.12 9.70
N LEU A 86 -4.11 -5.19 8.91
CA LEU A 86 -4.93 -6.33 9.31
C LEU A 86 -4.37 -7.02 10.56
N GLY A 87 -3.06 -7.23 10.62
CA GLY A 87 -2.39 -7.77 11.80
C GLY A 87 -2.58 -6.89 13.05
N ALA A 88 -2.43 -5.57 12.89
CA ALA A 88 -2.65 -4.60 13.97
C ALA A 88 -4.09 -4.63 14.49
N ILE A 89 -5.09 -4.69 13.59
CA ILE A 89 -6.50 -4.78 13.97
C ILE A 89 -6.73 -6.04 14.80
N LEU A 90 -6.36 -7.22 14.27
CA LEU A 90 -6.70 -8.50 14.88
C LEU A 90 -5.98 -8.75 16.21
N MET A 91 -4.72 -8.33 16.33
CA MET A 91 -3.91 -8.60 17.53
C MET A 91 -4.12 -7.58 18.63
N VAL A 92 -4.21 -6.29 18.28
CA VAL A 92 -4.14 -5.19 19.25
C VAL A 92 -5.50 -4.53 19.45
N HIS A 93 -6.13 -4.07 18.36
CA HIS A 93 -7.23 -3.11 18.45
C HIS A 93 -8.62 -3.75 18.49
N LEU A 94 -8.78 -5.01 18.09
CA LEU A 94 -10.10 -5.66 18.00
C LEU A 94 -10.82 -5.70 19.35
N LYS A 95 -10.07 -5.85 20.45
CA LYS A 95 -10.61 -5.90 21.82
C LYS A 95 -11.10 -4.55 22.32
N ASN A 96 -10.63 -3.46 21.74
CA ASN A 96 -10.88 -2.08 22.20
C ASN A 96 -12.12 -1.46 21.51
N GLY A 97 -12.79 -2.20 20.62
CA GLY A 97 -13.95 -1.71 19.86
C GLY A 97 -13.55 -0.73 18.76
N LEU A 98 -14.52 0.03 18.25
CA LEU A 98 -14.30 0.90 17.09
C LEU A 98 -13.63 2.23 17.47
N SER A 99 -14.05 2.87 18.56
CA SER A 99 -13.69 4.26 18.88
C SER A 99 -12.19 4.46 19.15
N MET A 100 -11.59 5.45 18.47
CA MET A 100 -10.20 5.86 18.70
C MET A 100 -9.92 6.30 20.15
N MET A 101 -10.91 6.86 20.86
CA MET A 101 -10.74 7.29 22.27
C MET A 101 -10.38 6.15 23.21
N ASN A 102 -10.81 4.93 22.87
CA ASN A 102 -10.54 3.73 23.65
C ASN A 102 -9.35 2.94 23.09
N GLY A 103 -8.59 3.50 22.14
CA GLY A 103 -7.57 2.76 21.38
C GLY A 103 -8.16 1.72 20.44
N GLY A 104 -9.36 1.97 19.90
CA GLY A 104 -10.06 1.10 18.96
C GLY A 104 -9.44 1.01 17.57
N PHE A 105 -10.07 0.23 16.69
CA PHE A 105 -9.53 -0.09 15.36
C PHE A 105 -9.97 0.87 14.23
N GLU A 106 -10.65 1.98 14.53
CA GLU A 106 -11.10 2.97 13.53
C GLU A 106 -9.97 3.45 12.61
N TYR A 107 -8.85 3.86 13.17
CA TYR A 107 -7.71 4.35 12.40
C TYR A 107 -7.05 3.28 11.50
N PRO A 108 -6.64 2.10 12.03
CA PRO A 108 -6.08 1.06 11.17
C PRO A 108 -7.09 0.51 10.17
N LEU A 109 -8.41 0.56 10.45
CA LEU A 109 -9.45 0.21 9.49
C LEU A 109 -9.53 1.22 8.34
N ALA A 110 -9.42 2.51 8.63
CA ALA A 110 -9.39 3.55 7.60
C ALA A 110 -8.17 3.38 6.68
N LEU A 111 -6.99 3.10 7.26
CA LEU A 111 -5.78 2.83 6.48
C LEU A 111 -5.86 1.53 5.68
N LEU A 112 -6.43 0.47 6.26
CA LEU A 112 -6.70 -0.78 5.55
C LEU A 112 -7.61 -0.54 4.34
N GLY A 113 -8.72 0.19 4.53
CA GLY A 113 -9.63 0.57 3.46
C GLY A 113 -8.96 1.41 2.37
N ALA A 114 -8.08 2.34 2.76
CA ALA A 114 -7.30 3.14 1.82
C ALA A 114 -6.32 2.27 1.00
N CYS A 115 -5.60 1.34 1.64
CA CYS A 115 -4.73 0.40 0.94
C CYS A 115 -5.52 -0.49 -0.04
N LEU A 116 -6.69 -1.00 0.37
CA LEU A 116 -7.57 -1.78 -0.50
C LEU A 116 -8.10 -0.94 -1.69
N ALA A 117 -8.43 0.32 -1.46
CA ALA A 117 -8.85 1.24 -2.52
C ALA A 117 -7.70 1.54 -3.50
N ILE A 118 -6.46 1.69 -3.02
CA ILE A 118 -5.27 1.84 -3.87
C ILE A 118 -4.99 0.55 -4.66
N LEU A 119 -5.19 -0.62 -4.04
CA LEU A 119 -5.09 -1.90 -4.74
C LEU A 119 -6.11 -2.01 -5.87
N ASP A 120 -7.39 -1.70 -5.63
CA ASP A 120 -8.42 -1.82 -6.64
C ASP A 120 -8.27 -0.78 -7.77
N ALA A 121 -7.94 0.47 -7.41
CA ALA A 121 -7.74 1.55 -8.37
C ALA A 121 -6.41 1.46 -9.14
N GLY A 122 -5.41 0.75 -8.60
CA GLY A 122 -4.08 0.60 -9.16
C GLY A 122 -3.16 1.82 -8.96
N PRO A 123 -2.03 1.89 -9.68
CA PRO A 123 -1.00 2.94 -9.50
C PRO A 123 -1.46 4.35 -9.91
N GLY A 124 -2.43 4.46 -10.82
CA GLY A 124 -2.86 5.75 -11.39
C GLY A 124 -1.88 6.35 -12.39
N LYS A 125 -2.27 7.48 -13.00
CA LYS A 125 -1.52 8.15 -14.08
C LYS A 125 -0.26 8.88 -13.62
N TRP A 126 -0.17 9.16 -12.32
CA TRP A 126 0.92 9.91 -11.67
C TRP A 126 1.82 8.98 -10.84
N ALA A 127 2.03 7.75 -11.30
CA ALA A 127 2.94 6.79 -10.70
C ALA A 127 4.24 6.75 -11.51
N LEU A 128 5.39 6.69 -10.83
CA LEU A 128 6.69 6.61 -11.50
C LEU A 128 6.88 5.27 -12.23
N CYS A 129 6.30 4.18 -11.71
CA CYS A 129 6.22 2.90 -12.42
C CYS A 129 4.80 2.35 -12.35
N PRO A 130 4.05 2.30 -13.46
CA PRO A 130 2.71 1.73 -13.49
C PRO A 130 2.81 0.20 -13.39
N ASP A 131 2.71 -0.34 -12.19
CA ASP A 131 2.60 -1.76 -11.94
C ASP A 131 1.14 -2.25 -12.09
N LYS A 132 0.92 -3.39 -12.75
CA LYS A 132 -0.44 -3.92 -12.94
C LYS A 132 -0.92 -4.53 -11.63
N CYS A 133 -1.82 -3.84 -10.93
CA CYS A 133 -2.51 -4.43 -9.79
C CYS A 133 -3.46 -5.54 -10.25
N GLY A 134 -3.43 -6.70 -9.58
CA GLY A 134 -4.49 -7.70 -9.74
C GLY A 134 -4.35 -8.74 -10.87
N SER A 135 -3.15 -9.05 -11.38
CA SER A 135 -2.99 -10.22 -12.27
C SER A 135 -2.97 -11.59 -11.55
N TRP A 136 -3.46 -11.67 -10.30
CA TRP A 136 -3.65 -12.94 -9.58
C TRP A 136 -5.06 -13.53 -9.74
N SER A 137 -5.83 -13.12 -10.75
CA SER A 137 -7.13 -13.78 -11.09
C SER A 137 -7.45 -13.82 -12.60
N LYS A 138 -6.41 -13.70 -13.43
CA LYS A 138 -6.47 -14.21 -14.82
C LYS A 138 -5.15 -14.91 -15.11
N LYS A 139 -5.13 -16.23 -14.92
CA LYS A 139 -4.29 -17.10 -15.75
C LYS A 139 -4.67 -16.82 -17.20
N LYS A 140 -3.87 -16.01 -17.88
CA LYS A 140 -3.31 -16.25 -19.22
C LYS A 140 -2.27 -15.16 -19.51
N GLY A 141 -1.01 -15.59 -19.62
CA GLY A 141 0.10 -14.78 -20.09
C GLY A 141 0.84 -14.06 -18.97
N GLY A 142 1.80 -14.75 -18.35
CA GLY A 142 2.86 -14.09 -17.62
C GLY A 142 3.70 -13.21 -18.56
N CYS A 143 4.49 -12.31 -17.98
CA CYS A 143 5.66 -11.74 -18.64
C CYS A 143 6.72 -12.83 -18.84
N CYS A 144 6.43 -13.78 -19.73
CA CYS A 144 7.29 -14.78 -20.34
C CYS A 144 6.40 -15.58 -21.32
N ASP A 145 6.16 -15.05 -22.51
CA ASP A 145 5.87 -15.89 -23.68
C ASP A 145 6.54 -15.27 -24.91
N GLU A 146 7.72 -15.82 -25.17
CA GLU A 146 8.30 -16.10 -26.48
C GLU A 146 8.33 -14.98 -27.53
N LYS A 147 9.25 -14.03 -27.36
CA LYS A 147 10.36 -13.79 -28.30
C LYS A 147 11.11 -12.51 -27.94
N LYS A 148 12.44 -12.68 -27.88
CA LYS A 148 13.50 -11.67 -27.90
C LYS A 148 13.04 -10.23 -28.17
N GLU A 149 12.98 -9.40 -27.13
CA GLU A 149 13.79 -8.17 -27.07
C GLU A 149 13.76 -7.55 -25.67
N LYS A 150 14.94 -7.09 -25.26
CA LYS A 150 15.21 -6.46 -23.97
C LYS A 150 14.39 -5.17 -23.86
N LYS A 151 13.61 -5.00 -22.79
CA LYS A 151 13.44 -3.73 -22.06
C LYS A 151 12.65 -3.96 -20.76
N GLY A 152 13.23 -3.48 -19.67
CA GLY A 152 12.79 -3.73 -18.31
C GLY A 152 11.34 -3.34 -18.06
N CYS A 153 10.69 -4.14 -17.22
CA CYS A 153 9.40 -3.84 -16.63
C CYS A 153 9.54 -2.69 -15.61
N CYS A 154 9.77 -1.49 -16.11
CA CYS A 154 9.32 -0.22 -15.59
C CYS A 154 9.41 0.74 -16.77
N GLY A 155 8.28 0.99 -17.43
CA GLY A 155 8.24 1.84 -18.62
C GLY A 155 6.83 2.32 -18.87
N GLY A 156 6.60 3.62 -18.66
CA GLY A 156 5.35 4.28 -18.96
C GLY A 156 4.99 4.18 -20.44
N GLY A 157 3.70 4.02 -20.71
CA GLY A 157 3.19 4.00 -22.08
C GLY A 157 1.73 3.54 -22.12
N SER A 158 0.85 4.45 -22.51
CA SER A 158 -0.57 4.22 -22.78
C SER A 158 -0.81 2.97 -23.64
N CYS A 159 -1.58 2.00 -23.14
CA CYS A 159 -2.26 1.05 -24.02
C CYS A 159 -3.34 1.83 -24.79
N GLY A 160 -3.02 2.18 -26.03
CA GLY A 160 -3.97 2.76 -26.97
C GLY A 160 -5.14 1.82 -27.26
N SER A 161 -6.29 2.45 -27.46
CA SER A 161 -7.56 1.85 -27.86
C SER A 161 -7.43 1.15 -29.21
N GLY A 162 -7.43 -0.18 -29.22
CA GLY A 162 -7.69 -0.98 -30.41
C GLY A 162 -9.19 -1.18 -30.55
N GLU A 163 -9.87 -0.23 -31.18
CA GLU A 163 -11.21 -0.41 -31.73
C GLU A 163 -11.11 -1.51 -32.79
N LYS A 164 -11.74 -2.65 -32.53
CA LYS A 164 -11.82 -3.75 -33.49
C LYS A 164 -12.86 -3.37 -34.56
N MET A 165 -12.41 -3.23 -35.80
CA MET A 165 -13.24 -3.51 -36.97
C MET A 165 -13.22 -5.02 -37.23
#